data_AF-A0A2D3VMS5-F1
#
_entry.id   AF-A0A2D3VMS5-F1
#
_cell.length_a   1.000
_cell.length_b   1.000
_cell.length_c   1.000
_cell.angle_alpha   90.00
_cell.angle_beta   90.00
_cell.angle_gamma   90.00
#
_symmetry.space_group_name_H-M   'P 1'
#
loop_
_entity.id
_entity.type
_entity.pdbx_description
1 polymer ?
#
loop_
_entity_poly.entity_id
_entity_poly.type
_entity_poly.pdbx_seq_one_letter_code
_entity_poly.pdbx_strand_id
1 'polypeptide(L)' 'MRTSKYSKEFRDSTVQLTLNSEESAAKIAADLDINVKTLYSWIQVYK' A
#
# COMPACT_ATOMS: atom_id res chain seq x y z
N MET A 1 -17.44 1.55 15.00
CA MET A 1 -16.64 1.97 13.83
C MET A 1 -15.59 0.91 13.57
N ARG A 2 -15.48 0.39 12.34
CA ARG A 2 -14.48 -0.63 12.01
C ARG A 2 -13.12 0.08 11.91
N THR A 3 -12.29 -0.02 12.94
CA THR A 3 -10.93 0.51 12.92
C THR A 3 -10.13 -0.28 11.90
N SER A 4 -9.64 0.39 10.87
CA SER A 4 -8.68 -0.26 10.00
C SER A 4 -7.32 -0.30 10.69
N LYS A 5 -6.59 -1.41 10.52
CA LYS A 5 -5.18 -1.53 10.95
C LYS A 5 -4.30 -0.41 10.38
N TYR A 6 -4.66 0.14 9.22
CA TYR A 6 -3.90 1.18 8.53
C TYR A 6 -4.74 2.45 8.37
N SER A 7 -4.15 3.60 8.71
CA SER A 7 -4.79 4.89 8.49
C SER A 7 -4.95 5.18 6.99
N LYS A 8 -5.89 6.06 6.65
CA LYS A 8 -6.07 6.52 5.26
C LYS A 8 -4.78 7.16 4.74
N GLU A 9 -4.18 8.05 5.51
CA GLU A 9 -2.94 8.73 5.15
C GLU A 9 -1.79 7.77 4.87
N PHE A 10 -1.64 6.71 5.69
CA PHE A 10 -0.62 5.69 5.46
C PHE A 10 -0.85 4.97 4.14
N ARG A 11 -2.08 4.52 3.88
CA ARG A 11 -2.43 3.85 2.62
C ARG A 11 -2.16 4.73 1.41
N ASP A 12 -2.59 5.98 1.47
CA ASP A 12 -2.47 6.93 0.38
C ASP A 12 -0.97 7.18 0.08
N SER A 13 -0.17 7.36 1.13
CA SER A 13 1.30 7.51 1.01
C SER A 13 1.98 6.27 0.45
N THR A 14 1.60 5.07 0.90
CA THR A 14 2.17 3.81 0.40
C THR A 14 1.80 3.53 -1.05
N VAL A 15 0.56 3.81 -1.45
CA VAL A 15 0.14 3.67 -2.85
C VAL A 15 0.88 4.67 -3.73
N GLN A 16 1.00 5.93 -3.31
CA GLN A 16 1.80 6.92 -4.04
C GLN A 16 3.27 6.51 -4.14
N LEU A 17 3.88 6.02 -3.06
CA LEU A 17 5.25 5.48 -3.10
C LEU A 17 5.35 4.36 -4.14
N THR A 18 4.40 3.44 -4.16
CA THR A 18 4.41 2.30 -5.08
C THR A 18 4.17 2.69 -6.54
N LEU A 19 3.38 3.74 -6.79
CA LEU A 19 3.11 4.22 -8.16
C LEU A 19 4.25 5.08 -8.72
N ASN A 20 5.00 5.77 -7.85
CA ASN A 20 6.10 6.65 -8.26
C ASN A 20 7.48 5.96 -8.18
N SER A 21 7.59 4.81 -7.51
CA SER A 21 8.83 4.06 -7.38
C SER A 21 9.05 3.13 -8.58
N GLU A 22 10.32 2.91 -8.95
CA GLU A 22 10.72 1.84 -9.88
C GLU A 22 10.71 0.46 -9.20
N GLU A 23 10.50 0.41 -7.88
CA GLU A 23 10.46 -0.81 -7.10
C GLU A 23 9.12 -1.54 -7.19
N SER A 24 9.19 -2.86 -7.24
CA SER A 24 8.00 -3.71 -7.23
C SER A 24 7.19 -3.53 -5.95
N ALA A 25 5.85 -3.52 -6.07
CA ALA A 25 4.93 -3.51 -4.92
C ALA A 25 5.26 -4.59 -3.86
N ALA A 26 5.77 -5.75 -4.28
CA ALA A 26 6.20 -6.81 -3.35
C ALA A 26 7.37 -6.40 -2.45
N LYS A 27 8.32 -5.61 -2.96
CA LYS A 27 9.46 -5.12 -2.19
C LYS A 27 9.02 -4.08 -1.16
N ILE A 28 8.28 -3.07 -1.63
CA ILE A 28 7.71 -2.02 -0.76
C ILE A 28 6.81 -2.64 0.32
N ALA A 29 6.04 -3.68 -0.02
CA ALA A 29 5.23 -4.39 0.94
C ALA A 29 6.06 -5.09 2.03
N ALA A 30 7.16 -5.73 1.65
CA ALA A 30 8.07 -6.36 2.59
C ALA A 30 8.76 -5.33 3.49
N ASP A 31 9.22 -4.21 2.93
CA ASP A 31 9.92 -3.15 3.66
C ASP A 31 9.02 -2.46 4.69
N LEU A 32 7.71 -2.36 4.39
CA LEU A 32 6.71 -1.77 5.28
C LEU A 32 5.99 -2.80 6.18
N ASP A 33 6.41 -4.06 6.15
CA ASP A 33 5.76 -5.19 6.85
C ASP A 33 4.24 -5.27 6.60
N ILE A 34 3.83 -5.01 5.36
CA ILE A 34 2.44 -5.13 4.92
C ILE A 34 2.27 -6.35 4.03
N ASN A 35 1.08 -6.95 4.10
CA ASN A 35 0.76 -8.05 3.21
C ASN A 35 0.70 -7.54 1.76
N VAL A 36 1.50 -8.13 0.87
CA VAL A 36 1.56 -7.74 -0.54
C VAL A 36 0.19 -7.74 -1.24
N LYS A 37 -0.71 -8.67 -0.91
CA LYS A 37 -2.07 -8.69 -1.48
C LYS A 37 -2.90 -7.48 -1.03
N THR A 38 -2.66 -7.00 0.18
CA THR A 38 -3.30 -5.79 0.69
C THR A 38 -2.84 -4.57 -0.08
N LEU A 39 -1.54 -4.45 -0.35
CA LEU A 39 -1.00 -3.35 -1.16
C LEU A 39 -1.58 -3.37 -2.59
N TYR A 40 -1.61 -4.53 -3.24
CA TYR A 40 -2.26 -4.66 -4.57
C TYR A 40 -3.74 -4.26 -4.55
N SER A 41 -4.48 -4.64 -3.50
CA SER A 41 -5.87 -4.22 -3.35
C SER A 41 -6.02 -2.71 -3.22
N TRP A 42 -5.08 -2.02 -2.56
CA TRP A 42 -5.11 -0.56 -2.49
C TRP A 42 -4.80 0.07 -3.84
N ILE A 43 -3.76 -0.40 -4.54
CA ILE A 43 -3.40 0.10 -5.88
C ILE A 43 -4.59 -0.04 -6.85
N GLN A 44 -5.33 -1.14 -6.77
CA GLN A 44 -6.50 -1.36 -7.62
C GLN A 44 -7.64 -0.37 -7.38
N VAL A 45 -7.82 0.14 -6.15
CA VAL A 45 -8.83 1.16 -5.82
C VAL A 45 -8.45 2.53 -6.40
N TYR A 46 -7.16 2.77 -6.60
CA TYR A 46 -6.62 4.02 -7.14
C TYR A 46 -6.60 4.07 -8.68
N LYS A 47 -6.89 2.95 -9.34
CA LYS A 47 -6.98 2.83 -10.80
C LYS A 47 -8.40 3.05 -11.28
#